data_AF-A0A483VNP9-F1
#
_entry.id   AF-A0A483VNP9-F1
#
_cell.length_a   1.000
_cell.length_b   1.000
_cell.length_c   1.000
_cell.angle_alpha   90.00
_cell.angle_beta   90.00
_cell.angle_gamma   90.00
#
_symmetry.space_group_name_H-M   'P 1'
#
loop_
_entity.id
_entity.type
_entity.pdbx_description
1 polymer ?
#
loop_
_entity_poly.entity_id
_entity_poly.type
_entity_poly.pdbx_seq_one_letter_code
_entity_poly.pdbx_strand_id
1 'polypeptide(L)'
;MSIDSRFEKFMLSLPSIESIDSIELSEELRKEKKADYLGMGRKIIFEQKCITQEQSQKIELELEQYVNDENYPVFYGERDFNLVIKDLPNSEDIKNRVFVRITKLLESYLSQACKQIESSKNIFNLDNSVG
;
A
#
# COMPACT_ATOMS: atom_id res chain seq x y z
N MET A 1 -17.62 -5.27 10.63
CA MET A 1 -16.97 -5.98 9.51
C MET A 1 -15.87 -5.06 9.00
N SER A 2 -14.60 -5.51 8.99
CA SER A 2 -13.48 -4.68 8.52
C SER A 2 -13.57 -4.42 7.01
N ILE A 3 -12.78 -3.47 6.51
CA ILE A 3 -12.68 -3.23 5.06
C ILE A 3 -12.19 -4.48 4.32
N ASP A 4 -11.24 -5.21 4.90
CA ASP A 4 -10.67 -6.42 4.29
C ASP A 4 -11.73 -7.50 4.13
N SER A 5 -12.52 -7.77 5.17
CA SER A 5 -13.59 -8.78 5.09
C SER A 5 -14.71 -8.37 4.13
N ARG A 6 -14.94 -7.07 3.93
CA ARG A 6 -15.91 -6.58 2.94
C ARG A 6 -15.39 -6.76 1.52
N PHE A 7 -14.11 -6.50 1.30
CA PHE A 7 -13.48 -6.68 0.00
C PHE A 7 -13.39 -8.15 -0.38
N GLU A 8 -12.98 -9.02 0.55
CA GLU A 8 -12.98 -10.48 0.34
C GLU A 8 -14.36 -10.99 -0.07
N LYS A 9 -15.42 -10.60 0.66
CA LYS A 9 -16.80 -10.96 0.28
C LYS A 9 -17.20 -10.46 -1.10
N PHE A 10 -16.77 -9.26 -1.46
CA PHE A 10 -17.01 -8.73 -2.80
C PHE A 10 -16.29 -9.56 -3.85
N MET A 11 -15.00 -9.82 -3.67
CA MET A 11 -14.19 -10.62 -4.60
C MET A 11 -14.77 -12.02 -4.79
N LEU A 12 -15.10 -12.71 -3.70
CA LEU A 12 -15.69 -14.06 -3.73
C LEU A 12 -17.12 -14.11 -4.27
N SER A 13 -17.82 -12.97 -4.37
CA SER A 13 -19.12 -12.89 -5.03
C SER A 13 -19.02 -12.91 -6.56
N LEU A 14 -17.82 -12.68 -7.12
CA LEU A 14 -17.59 -12.66 -8.56
C LEU A 14 -17.40 -14.10 -9.08
N PRO A 15 -18.07 -14.49 -10.18
CA PRO A 15 -18.15 -15.89 -10.62
C PRO A 15 -16.82 -16.48 -11.11
N SER A 16 -15.85 -15.64 -11.44
CA SER A 16 -14.55 -16.06 -11.99
C SER A 16 -13.39 -15.84 -11.03
N ILE A 17 -13.65 -15.54 -9.76
CA ILE A 17 -12.63 -15.34 -8.73
C ILE A 17 -12.46 -16.62 -7.91
N GLU A 18 -11.21 -16.98 -7.67
CA GLU A 18 -10.79 -18.05 -6.78
C GLU A 18 -9.92 -17.44 -5.68
N SER A 19 -10.19 -17.72 -4.41
CA SER A 19 -9.25 -17.40 -3.33
C SER A 19 -8.13 -18.44 -3.33
N ILE A 20 -6.88 -17.97 -3.30
CA ILE A 20 -5.70 -18.86 -3.28
C ILE A 20 -5.65 -19.68 -2.00
N ASP A 21 -6.10 -19.12 -0.87
CA ASP A 21 -6.15 -19.81 0.42
C ASP A 21 -7.09 -21.04 0.41
N SER A 22 -8.08 -21.06 -0.49
CA SER A 22 -8.99 -22.19 -0.64
C SER A 22 -8.43 -23.33 -1.49
N ILE A 23 -7.28 -23.14 -2.15
CA ILE A 23 -6.66 -24.13 -3.03
C ILE A 23 -5.77 -25.06 -2.20
N GLU A 24 -5.94 -26.37 -2.39
CA GLU A 24 -5.10 -27.37 -1.74
C GLU A 24 -3.67 -27.34 -2.30
N LEU A 25 -2.68 -27.20 -1.42
CA LEU A 25 -1.26 -27.08 -1.73
C LEU A 25 -0.45 -27.93 -0.75
N SER A 26 0.73 -28.39 -1.18
CA SER A 26 1.68 -29.04 -0.27
C SER A 26 2.14 -28.10 0.85
N GLU A 27 2.60 -28.65 1.98
CA GLU A 27 3.06 -27.84 3.11
C GLU A 27 4.22 -26.89 2.74
N GLU A 28 5.11 -27.34 1.86
CA GLU A 28 6.23 -26.55 1.35
C GLU A 28 5.70 -25.35 0.57
N LEU A 29 4.81 -25.60 -0.40
CA LEU A 29 4.22 -24.54 -1.20
C LEU A 29 3.44 -23.59 -0.32
N ARG A 30 2.65 -24.04 0.66
CA ARG A 30 1.88 -23.16 1.57
C ARG A 30 2.72 -22.11 2.30
N LYS A 31 4.00 -22.37 2.57
CA LYS A 31 4.90 -21.41 3.26
C LYS A 31 5.36 -20.26 2.37
N GLU A 32 5.30 -20.42 1.05
CA GLU A 32 5.67 -19.34 0.13
C GLU A 32 4.67 -18.18 0.18
N LYS A 33 5.13 -16.96 -0.09
CA LYS A 33 4.25 -15.80 -0.17
C LYS A 33 3.46 -15.83 -1.47
N LYS A 34 2.15 -15.63 -1.41
CA LYS A 34 1.24 -15.70 -2.57
C LYS A 34 0.39 -14.46 -2.65
N ALA A 35 -0.15 -14.25 -3.84
CA ALA A 35 -1.31 -13.41 -4.04
C ALA A 35 -2.55 -13.97 -3.31
N ASP A 36 -3.57 -13.13 -3.15
CA ASP A 36 -4.79 -13.49 -2.45
C ASP A 36 -5.81 -14.19 -3.38
N TYR A 37 -5.88 -13.77 -4.65
CA TYR A 37 -6.90 -14.26 -5.58
C TYR A 37 -6.37 -14.52 -6.99
N LEU A 38 -7.02 -15.46 -7.67
CA LEU A 38 -6.92 -15.70 -9.10
C LEU A 38 -8.24 -15.33 -9.77
N GLY A 39 -8.20 -14.76 -10.98
CA GLY A 39 -9.39 -14.34 -11.69
C GLY A 39 -9.38 -14.62 -13.19
N MET A 40 -10.58 -14.57 -13.77
CA MET A 40 -10.82 -14.72 -15.21
C MET A 40 -10.22 -16.01 -15.79
N GLY A 41 -10.45 -17.14 -15.10
CA GLY A 41 -9.83 -18.42 -15.45
C GLY A 41 -8.31 -18.39 -15.25
N ARG A 42 -7.86 -17.80 -14.13
CA ARG A 42 -6.46 -17.66 -13.71
C ARG A 42 -5.56 -16.85 -14.67
N LYS A 43 -6.17 -15.99 -15.49
CA LYS A 43 -5.44 -15.05 -16.37
C LYS A 43 -5.00 -13.78 -15.66
N ILE A 44 -5.68 -13.42 -14.58
CA ILE A 44 -5.35 -12.27 -13.74
C ILE A 44 -5.08 -12.74 -12.32
N ILE A 45 -4.04 -12.22 -11.70
CA ILE A 45 -3.68 -12.46 -10.30
C ILE A 45 -3.92 -11.16 -9.53
N PHE A 46 -4.59 -11.24 -8.39
CA PHE A 46 -4.91 -10.08 -7.55
C PHE A 46 -4.24 -10.21 -6.19
N GLU A 47 -3.43 -9.21 -5.82
CA GLU A 47 -2.96 -8.99 -4.45
C GLU A 47 -3.74 -7.81 -3.85
N GLN A 48 -4.32 -8.03 -2.69
CA GLN A 48 -4.99 -7.02 -1.88
C GLN A 48 -4.00 -6.39 -0.90
N LYS A 49 -3.78 -5.09 -1.01
CA LYS A 49 -3.08 -4.29 0.00
C LYS A 49 -4.00 -3.27 0.63
N CYS A 50 -4.13 -3.34 1.96
CA CYS A 50 -4.82 -2.35 2.76
C CYS A 50 -3.78 -1.46 3.46
N ILE A 51 -3.76 -0.18 3.11
CA ILE A 51 -2.83 0.79 3.70
C ILE A 51 -3.50 1.40 4.92
N THR A 52 -3.11 0.91 6.10
CA THR A 52 -3.63 1.38 7.40
C THR A 52 -2.59 2.11 8.23
N GLN A 53 -1.33 2.11 7.78
CA GLN A 53 -0.23 2.72 8.52
C GLN A 53 -0.32 4.24 8.47
N GLU A 54 -0.49 4.85 9.64
CA GLU A 54 -0.40 6.29 9.87
C GLU A 54 0.97 6.83 9.39
N GLN A 55 0.98 7.97 8.68
CA GLN A 55 2.20 8.58 8.11
C GLN A 55 2.50 10.00 8.64
N SER A 56 1.66 10.59 9.49
CA SER A 56 1.80 11.93 10.06
C SER A 56 3.12 12.08 10.78
N GLN A 57 3.60 11.04 11.47
CA GLN A 57 4.92 11.06 12.12
C GLN A 57 6.05 11.38 11.13
N LYS A 58 5.98 10.90 9.88
CA LYS A 58 7.00 11.21 8.86
C LYS A 58 6.91 12.66 8.39
N ILE A 59 5.71 13.24 8.41
CA ILE A 59 5.46 14.64 8.07
C ILE A 59 5.97 15.52 9.21
N GLU A 60 5.64 15.19 10.45
CA GLU A 60 6.06 15.89 11.67
C GLU A 60 7.59 15.95 11.75
N LEU A 61 8.29 14.84 11.57
CA LEU A 61 9.76 14.79 11.56
C LEU A 61 10.39 15.69 10.49
N GLU A 62 9.74 15.88 9.33
CA GLU A 62 10.21 16.84 8.32
C GLU A 62 9.94 18.29 8.71
N LEU A 63 8.90 18.55 9.51
CA LEU A 63 8.51 19.89 9.94
C LEU A 63 9.25 20.37 11.19
N GLU A 64 9.74 19.46 12.04
CA GLU A 64 10.46 19.77 13.29
C GLU A 64 11.62 20.76 13.09
N GLN A 65 12.32 20.67 11.95
CA GLN A 65 13.44 21.57 11.64
C GLN A 65 13.02 23.03 11.39
N TYR A 66 11.73 23.29 11.15
CA TYR A 66 11.17 24.61 10.86
C TYR A 66 10.41 25.24 12.02
N VAL A 67 10.26 24.54 13.16
CA VAL A 67 9.44 25.01 14.30
C VAL A 67 9.91 26.36 14.87
N ASN A 68 11.20 26.69 14.72
CA ASN A 68 11.78 27.96 15.17
C ASN A 68 11.85 29.03 14.06
N ASP A 69 11.35 28.76 12.85
CA ASP A 69 11.27 29.74 11.76
C ASP A 69 10.18 30.76 12.07
N GLU A 70 10.45 32.04 11.78
CA GLU A 70 9.50 33.14 12.04
C GLU A 70 8.20 33.02 11.22
N ASN A 71 8.26 32.32 10.09
CA ASN A 71 7.12 32.07 9.21
C ASN A 71 6.38 30.76 9.54
N TYR A 72 6.87 29.99 10.52
CA TYR A 72 6.18 28.78 10.97
C TYR A 72 4.92 29.17 11.77
N PRO A 73 3.73 28.69 11.39
CA PRO A 73 2.50 29.14 12.02
C PRO A 73 2.37 28.57 13.44
N VAL A 74 1.88 29.40 14.36
CA VAL A 74 1.42 28.93 15.68
C VAL A 74 0.04 28.30 15.52
N PHE A 75 -0.09 27.04 15.91
CA PHE A 75 -1.36 26.33 15.96
C PHE A 75 -1.40 25.34 17.13
N TYR A 76 -2.60 24.94 17.52
CA TYR A 76 -2.84 23.92 18.53
C TYR A 76 -3.60 22.75 17.90
N GLY A 77 -3.16 21.52 18.19
CA GLY A 77 -3.76 20.30 17.65
C GLY A 77 -3.38 20.04 16.19
N GLU A 78 -4.24 19.33 15.47
CA GLU A 78 -4.02 18.95 14.08
C GLU A 78 -4.25 20.12 13.12
N ARG A 79 -3.40 20.21 12.09
CA ARG A 79 -3.47 21.25 11.07
C ARG A 79 -3.19 20.66 9.70
N ASP A 80 -3.85 21.20 8.67
CA ASP A 80 -3.55 20.84 7.29
C ASP A 80 -2.09 21.16 6.97
N PHE A 81 -1.36 20.15 6.47
CA PHE A 81 0.05 20.26 6.12
C PHE A 81 0.34 21.44 5.17
N ASN A 82 -0.49 21.66 4.15
CA ASN A 82 -0.27 22.73 3.18
C ASN A 82 -0.42 24.11 3.82
N LEU A 83 -1.25 24.24 4.86
CA LEU A 83 -1.35 25.47 5.63
C LEU A 83 -0.14 25.70 6.54
N VAL A 84 0.49 24.63 7.03
CA VAL A 84 1.71 24.72 7.86
C VAL A 84 2.90 25.21 7.04
N ILE A 85 3.07 24.70 5.83
CA ILE A 85 4.23 25.05 4.99
C ILE A 85 4.04 26.30 4.13
N LYS A 86 2.83 26.88 4.10
CA LYS A 86 2.44 27.90 3.13
C LYS A 86 3.41 29.09 3.07
N ASP A 87 3.78 29.60 4.24
CA ASP A 87 4.58 30.82 4.37
C ASP A 87 6.07 30.49 4.65
N LEU A 88 6.44 29.22 4.77
CA LEU A 88 7.83 28.80 4.97
C LEU A 88 8.69 29.02 3.71
N PRO A 89 9.98 29.36 3.88
CA PRO A 89 10.91 29.37 2.77
C PRO A 89 11.05 27.96 2.17
N ASN A 90 11.07 27.87 0.83
CA ASN A 90 11.18 26.61 0.09
C ASN A 90 10.01 25.62 0.34
N SER A 91 8.80 26.12 0.54
CA SER A 91 7.59 25.32 0.77
C SER A 91 7.39 24.17 -0.23
N GLU A 92 7.67 24.40 -1.52
CA GLU A 92 7.56 23.35 -2.54
C GLU A 92 8.60 22.22 -2.36
N ASP A 93 9.82 22.55 -1.93
CA ASP A 93 10.84 21.53 -1.64
C ASP A 93 10.47 20.70 -0.40
N ILE A 94 9.93 21.35 0.63
CA ILE A 94 9.42 20.67 1.83
C ILE A 94 8.32 19.68 1.43
N LYS A 95 7.35 20.17 0.64
CA LYS A 95 6.27 19.36 0.09
C LYS A 95 6.81 18.15 -0.66
N ASN A 96 7.73 18.34 -1.60
CA ASN A 96 8.31 17.26 -2.39
C ASN A 96 9.01 16.21 -1.51
N ARG A 97 9.78 16.62 -0.49
CA ARG A 97 10.42 15.68 0.45
C ARG A 97 9.41 14.86 1.24
N VAL A 98 8.35 15.49 1.72
CA VAL A 98 7.25 14.80 2.43
C VAL A 98 6.57 13.79 1.51
N PHE A 99 6.20 14.20 0.28
CA PHE A 99 5.61 13.29 -0.70
C PHE A 99 6.50 12.07 -0.96
N VAL A 100 7.80 12.28 -1.21
CA VAL A 100 8.75 11.18 -1.42
C VAL A 100 8.80 10.21 -0.22
N ARG A 101 8.75 10.73 1.01
CA ARG A 101 8.76 9.87 2.21
C ARG A 101 7.49 9.03 2.37
N ILE A 102 6.35 9.60 1.99
CA ILE A 102 5.05 8.90 2.03
C ILE A 102 4.99 7.86 0.90
N THR A 103 5.36 8.24 -0.33
CA THR A 103 5.28 7.33 -1.49
C THR A 103 6.24 6.16 -1.41
N LYS A 104 7.39 6.29 -0.74
CA LYS A 104 8.31 5.16 -0.45
C LYS A 104 7.62 3.97 0.24
N LEU A 105 6.60 4.24 1.07
CA LEU A 105 5.82 3.15 1.66
C LEU A 105 5.01 2.41 0.59
N LEU A 106 4.38 3.15 -0.32
CA LEU A 106 3.62 2.58 -1.44
C LEU A 106 4.53 1.74 -2.34
N GLU A 107 5.73 2.24 -2.64
CA GLU A 107 6.72 1.48 -3.42
C GLU A 107 7.07 0.14 -2.76
N SER A 108 7.24 0.12 -1.44
CA SER A 108 7.49 -1.12 -0.69
C SER A 108 6.30 -2.10 -0.80
N TYR A 109 5.07 -1.61 -0.64
CA TYR A 109 3.89 -2.46 -0.78
C TYR A 109 3.72 -3.01 -2.19
N LEU A 110 3.93 -2.19 -3.22
CA LEU A 110 3.90 -2.60 -4.62
C LEU A 110 4.99 -3.63 -4.92
N SER A 111 6.22 -3.40 -4.45
CA SER A 111 7.32 -4.36 -4.64
C SER A 111 7.01 -5.73 -4.02
N GLN A 112 6.38 -5.74 -2.83
CA GLN A 112 5.95 -6.97 -2.18
C GLN A 112 4.84 -7.67 -2.96
N ALA A 113 3.84 -6.90 -3.43
CA ALA A 113 2.75 -7.42 -4.25
C ALA A 113 3.27 -8.07 -5.54
N CYS A 114 4.20 -7.42 -6.25
CA CYS A 114 4.82 -8.00 -7.45
C CYS A 114 5.51 -9.33 -7.14
N LYS A 115 6.22 -9.44 -6.01
CA LYS A 115 6.86 -10.71 -5.60
C LYS A 115 5.83 -11.81 -5.31
N GLN A 116 4.72 -11.47 -4.68
CA GLN A 116 3.61 -12.38 -4.40
C GLN A 116 2.94 -12.86 -5.68
N ILE A 117 2.70 -11.95 -6.64
CA ILE A 117 2.18 -12.27 -7.97
C ILE A 117 3.12 -13.22 -8.71
N GLU A 118 4.41 -12.92 -8.77
CA GLU A 118 5.39 -13.77 -9.46
C GLU A 118 5.55 -15.15 -8.78
N SER A 119 5.56 -15.21 -7.44
CA SER A 119 5.54 -16.50 -6.74
C SER A 119 4.27 -17.29 -7.06
N SER A 120 3.10 -16.65 -7.05
CA SER A 120 1.83 -17.29 -7.46
C SER A 120 1.87 -17.81 -8.90
N LYS A 121 2.48 -17.07 -9.85
CA LYS A 121 2.67 -17.58 -11.22
C LYS A 121 3.45 -18.88 -11.24
N ASN A 122 4.56 -18.93 -10.51
CA ASN A 122 5.42 -20.11 -10.45
C ASN A 122 4.70 -21.30 -9.78
N ILE A 123 4.03 -21.08 -8.65
CA ILE A 123 3.32 -22.13 -7.90
C ILE A 123 2.21 -22.78 -8.76
N PHE A 124 1.49 -21.96 -9.53
CA PHE A 124 0.32 -22.41 -10.30
C PHE A 124 0.60 -22.62 -11.79
N ASN A 125 1.85 -22.49 -12.24
CA ASN A 125 2.27 -22.56 -13.65
C ASN A 125 1.47 -21.61 -14.56
N LEU A 126 1.36 -20.34 -14.16
CA LEU A 126 0.55 -19.31 -14.82
C LEU A 126 1.41 -18.29 -15.58
N ASP A 127 2.34 -18.75 -16.42
CA ASP A 127 3.31 -17.90 -17.11
C ASP A 127 2.67 -16.82 -18.01
N ASN A 128 1.46 -17.08 -18.51
CA ASN A 128 0.71 -16.16 -19.38
C ASN A 128 -0.26 -15.24 -18.61
N SER A 129 -0.25 -15.28 -17.28
CA SER A 129 -1.10 -14.42 -16.44
C SER A 129 -0.47 -13.05 -16.19
N VAL A 130 -1.32 -12.07 -15.90
CA VAL A 130 -0.94 -10.71 -15.51
C VAL A 130 -1.39 -10.42 -14.08
N GLY A 131 -0.76 -9.45 -13.42
CA GLY A 131 -1.13 -8.99 -12.09
C GLY A 131 -0.70 -7.56 -11.86
#